data_AF-A0A9D0ZD19-F1
#
_entry.id   AF-A0A9D0ZD19-F1
#
_cell.length_a   1.000
_cell.length_b   1.000
_cell.length_c   1.000
_cell.angle_alpha   90.00
_cell.angle_beta   90.00
_cell.angle_gamma   90.00
#
_symmetry.space_group_name_H-M   'P 1'
#
loop_
_entity.id
_entity.type
_entity.pdbx_description
1 polymer ?
#
loop_
_entity_poly.entity_id
_entity_poly.type
_entity_poly.pdbx_seq_one_letter_code
_entity_poly.pdbx_strand_id
1 'polypeptide(L)'
;MLRTKTALHEGAHGHEHSHGTELTGEQTLALLAYTLEHNRSHAGELHDLAHALEAHGHEEAAQSVHEAVHFFEHGNDKLAEALLLAKGD
;
A
#
# COMPACT_ATOMS: atom_id res chain seq x y z
N MET A 1 -22.81 -5.28 -21.63
CA MET A 1 -21.85 -6.22 -21.00
C MET A 1 -20.87 -5.40 -20.17
N LEU A 2 -21.21 -5.10 -18.91
CA LEU A 2 -20.26 -4.48 -17.99
C LEU A 2 -19.35 -5.60 -17.49
N ARG A 3 -18.07 -5.55 -17.85
CA ARG A 3 -17.05 -6.39 -17.23
C ARG A 3 -16.82 -5.82 -15.83
N THR A 4 -17.42 -6.45 -14.83
CA THR A 4 -16.99 -6.31 -13.43
C THR A 4 -15.51 -6.68 -13.41
N LYS A 5 -14.62 -5.71 -13.21
CA LYS A 5 -13.26 -6.01 -12.79
C LYS A 5 -13.41 -6.64 -11.41
N THR A 6 -13.39 -7.97 -11.35
CA THR A 6 -13.16 -8.68 -10.11
C THR A 6 -11.81 -8.22 -9.61
N ALA A 7 -11.79 -7.33 -8.62
CA ALA A 7 -10.61 -7.12 -7.80
C ALA A 7 -10.41 -8.42 -7.03
N LEU A 8 -9.62 -9.33 -7.62
CA LEU A 8 -9.10 -10.47 -6.90
C LEU A 8 -8.16 -9.90 -5.85
N HIS A 9 -8.64 -9.76 -4.62
CA HIS A 9 -7.78 -9.51 -3.48
C HIS A 9 -7.06 -10.83 -3.16
N GLU A 10 -6.07 -11.19 -3.98
CA GLU A 10 -5.13 -12.28 -3.67
C GLU A 10 -4.24 -11.82 -2.53
N GLY A 11 -4.69 -12.11 -1.30
CA GLY A 11 -3.95 -11.79 -0.10
C GLY A 11 -4.72 -12.19 1.15
N ALA A 12 -4.89 -13.50 1.38
CA ALA A 12 -5.27 -14.00 2.70
C ALA A 12 -4.10 -13.76 3.67
N HIS A 13 -3.98 -12.55 4.18
CA HIS A 13 -2.96 -12.17 5.16
C HIS A 13 -3.41 -12.60 6.57
N GLY A 14 -3.36 -13.91 6.83
CA GLY A 14 -3.32 -14.43 8.18
C GLY A 14 -1.95 -14.12 8.79
N HIS A 15 -1.82 -12.98 9.46
CA HIS A 15 -0.60 -12.69 10.23
C HIS A 15 -0.73 -13.28 11.63
N GLU A 16 -0.18 -14.49 11.80
CA GLU A 16 0.14 -15.03 13.11
C GLU A 16 1.36 -14.26 13.65
N HIS A 17 1.18 -13.43 14.69
CA HIS A 17 2.28 -12.73 15.36
C HIS A 17 3.08 -13.72 16.22
N SER A 18 3.93 -14.52 15.57
CA SER A 18 4.99 -15.26 16.28
C SER A 18 6.11 -14.29 16.63
N HIS A 19 6.12 -13.79 17.86
CA HIS A 19 7.28 -13.12 18.45
C HIS A 19 8.39 -14.16 18.67
N GLY A 20 9.20 -14.44 17.66
CA GLY A 20 10.17 -15.53 17.78
C GLY A 20 11.40 -15.53 16.89
N THR A 21 11.60 -14.55 16.00
CA THR A 21 12.84 -14.51 15.20
C THR A 21 13.18 -13.08 14.83
N GLU A 22 14.33 -12.58 15.30
CA GLU A 22 14.89 -11.33 14.76
C GLU A 22 15.14 -11.52 13.27
N LEU A 23 14.63 -10.61 12.44
CA LEU A 23 14.87 -10.65 11.00
C LEU A 23 16.36 -10.46 10.75
N THR A 24 16.94 -11.23 9.82
CA THR A 24 18.28 -10.91 9.32
C THR A 24 18.24 -9.55 8.59
N GLY A 25 19.41 -8.95 8.38
CA GLY A 25 19.50 -7.71 7.58
C GLY A 25 18.89 -7.87 6.18
N GLU A 26 19.16 -8.99 5.51
CA GLU A 26 18.59 -9.30 4.19
C GLU A 26 17.05 -9.47 4.25
N GLN A 27 16.54 -10.21 5.24
CA GLN A 27 15.10 -10.39 5.42
C GLN A 27 14.39 -9.07 5.72
N THR A 28 15.03 -8.17 6.48
CA THR A 28 14.51 -6.83 6.77
C THR A 28 14.40 -5.99 5.51
N LEU A 29 15.44 -5.98 4.67
CA LEU A 29 15.43 -5.25 3.39
C LEU A 29 14.41 -5.82 2.40
N ALA A 30 14.30 -7.15 2.34
CA ALA A 30 13.32 -7.83 1.50
C ALA A 30 11.88 -7.49 1.93
N LEU A 31 11.60 -7.51 3.23
CA LEU A 31 10.29 -7.16 3.78
C LEU A 31 9.97 -5.67 3.58
N LEU A 32 10.95 -4.78 3.73
CA LEU A 32 10.77 -3.36 3.45
C LEU A 32 10.46 -3.10 1.97
N ALA A 33 11.18 -3.76 1.06
CA ALA A 33 10.93 -3.68 -0.37
C ALA A 33 9.54 -4.21 -0.75
N TYR A 34 9.13 -5.35 -0.17
CA TYR A 34 7.80 -5.91 -0.33
C TYR A 34 6.72 -4.92 0.16
N THR A 35 6.87 -4.39 1.37
CA THR A 35 5.91 -3.45 1.96
C THR A 35 5.78 -2.18 1.12
N LEU A 36 6.89 -1.65 0.60
CA LEU A 36 6.87 -0.49 -0.29
C LEU A 36 6.04 -0.77 -1.56
N GLU A 37 6.26 -1.90 -2.22
CA GLU A 37 5.50 -2.26 -3.41
C GLU A 37 4.02 -2.48 -3.09
N HIS A 38 3.72 -3.10 -1.94
CA HIS A 38 2.35 -3.31 -1.49
C HIS A 38 1.62 -2.00 -1.24
N ASN A 39 2.27 -1.02 -0.59
CA ASN A 39 1.70 0.30 -0.36
C ASN A 39 1.44 1.06 -1.68
N ARG A 40 2.28 0.87 -2.71
CA ARG A 40 2.05 1.45 -4.04
C ARG A 40 0.81 0.86 -4.71
N SER A 41 0.61 -0.45 -4.57
CA SER A 41 -0.62 -1.09 -5.01
C SER A 41 -1.85 -0.54 -4.28
N HIS A 42 -1.78 -0.41 -2.95
CA HIS A 42 -2.87 0.17 -2.16
C HIS A 42 -3.17 1.62 -2.53
N ALA A 43 -2.16 2.46 -2.81
CA ALA A 43 -2.40 3.83 -3.26
C ALA A 43 -3.23 3.85 -4.56
N GLY A 44 -2.94 2.95 -5.51
CA GLY A 44 -3.74 2.79 -6.73
C GLY A 44 -5.18 2.32 -6.45
N GLU A 45 -5.36 1.31 -5.60
CA GLU A 45 -6.69 0.82 -5.21
C GLU A 45 -7.51 1.89 -4.49
N LEU A 46 -6.89 2.66 -3.60
CA LEU A 46 -7.53 3.77 -2.88
C LEU A 46 -7.95 4.89 -3.84
N HIS A 47 -7.16 5.17 -4.87
CA HIS A 47 -7.54 6.12 -5.91
C HIS A 47 -8.79 5.66 -6.67
N ASP A 48 -8.87 4.39 -7.06
CA ASP A 48 -10.05 3.81 -7.70
C ASP A 48 -11.29 3.89 -6.76
N LEU A 49 -11.11 3.67 -5.45
CA LEU A 49 -12.17 3.79 -4.46
C LEU A 49 -12.64 5.24 -4.26
N ALA A 50 -11.74 6.22 -4.31
CA ALA A 50 -12.11 7.63 -4.24
C ALA A 50 -13.04 8.02 -5.40
N HIS A 51 -12.72 7.61 -6.62
CA HIS A 51 -13.60 7.81 -7.79
C HIS A 51 -14.96 7.12 -7.62
N ALA A 52 -14.98 5.92 -7.04
CA ALA A 52 -16.24 5.23 -6.76
C ALA A 52 -17.10 6.00 -5.73
N LEU A 53 -16.49 6.57 -4.69
CA LEU A 53 -17.18 7.41 -3.71
C LEU A 53 -17.77 8.67 -4.34
N GLU A 54 -17.03 9.34 -5.23
CA GLU A 54 -17.53 10.50 -5.99
C GLU A 54 -18.73 10.11 -6.86
N ALA A 55 -18.65 8.99 -7.58
CA ALA A 55 -19.73 8.49 -8.42
C ALA A 55 -21.01 8.12 -7.62
N HIS A 56 -20.86 7.86 -6.32
CA HIS A 56 -21.96 7.56 -5.39
C HIS A 56 -22.42 8.78 -4.56
N GLY A 57 -21.91 9.99 -4.82
CA GLY A 57 -22.32 11.21 -4.12
C GLY A 57 -21.78 11.32 -2.69
N HIS A 58 -20.58 10.78 -2.46
CA HIS A 58 -19.87 10.84 -1.19
C HIS A 58 -18.60 11.69 -1.32
N GLU A 59 -18.73 12.94 -1.76
CA GLU A 59 -17.60 13.80 -2.14
C GLU A 59 -16.64 14.07 -0.98
N GLU A 60 -17.14 14.32 0.23
CA GLU A 60 -16.30 14.54 1.42
C GLU A 60 -15.49 13.30 1.80
N ALA A 61 -16.09 12.11 1.65
CA ALA A 61 -15.40 10.85 1.90
C ALA A 61 -14.34 10.59 0.82
N ALA A 62 -14.66 10.82 -0.45
CA ALA A 62 -13.70 10.72 -1.55
C ALA A 62 -12.50 11.65 -1.34
N GLN A 63 -12.74 12.89 -0.93
CA GLN A 63 -11.68 13.86 -0.62
C GLN A 63 -10.76 13.35 0.50
N SER A 64 -11.32 12.73 1.54
CA SER A 64 -10.55 12.13 2.62
C SER A 64 -9.68 10.96 2.11
N VAL A 65 -10.17 10.17 1.16
CA VAL A 65 -9.39 9.10 0.54
C VAL A 65 -8.30 9.64 -0.38
N HIS A 66 -8.56 10.69 -1.17
CA HIS A 66 -7.52 11.34 -1.97
C HIS A 66 -6.40 11.91 -1.10
N GLU A 67 -6.74 12.50 0.05
CA GLU A 67 -5.74 12.96 1.01
C GLU A 67 -4.93 11.80 1.60
N ALA A 68 -5.59 10.68 1.92
CA ALA A 68 -4.89 9.46 2.36
C ALA A 68 -3.91 8.95 1.28
N VAL A 69 -4.30 8.93 0.00
CA VAL A 69 -3.42 8.56 -1.12
C VAL A 69 -2.17 9.45 -1.17
N HIS A 70 -2.32 10.77 -1.02
CA HIS A 70 -1.20 11.69 -0.97
C HIS A 70 -0.23 11.37 0.20
N PHE A 71 -0.75 11.03 1.38
CA PHE A 71 0.11 10.59 2.50
C PHE A 71 0.78 9.24 2.25
N PHE A 72 0.09 8.30 1.59
CA PHE A 72 0.68 7.03 1.17
C PHE A 72 1.84 7.24 0.19
N GLU A 73 1.67 8.07 -0.83
CA GLU A 73 2.71 8.40 -1.80
C GLU A 73 3.92 9.04 -1.12
N HIS A 74 3.70 10.03 -0.24
CA HIS A 74 4.79 10.64 0.52
C HIS A 74 5.51 9.65 1.45
N GLY A 75 4.76 8.77 2.11
CA GLY A 75 5.32 7.68 2.90
C GLY A 75 6.15 6.72 2.04
N ASN A 76 5.68 6.40 0.84
CA ASN A 76 6.37 5.52 -0.10
C ASN A 76 7.69 6.12 -0.60
N ASP A 77 7.77 7.43 -0.79
CA ASP A 77 9.03 8.11 -1.11
C ASP A 77 10.04 7.96 0.04
N LYS A 78 9.60 8.11 1.29
CA LYS A 78 10.45 7.93 2.47
C LYS A 78 10.90 6.48 2.66
N LEU A 79 10.04 5.52 2.39
CA LEU A 79 10.39 4.09 2.42
C LEU A 79 11.38 3.74 1.30
N ALA A 80 11.22 4.32 0.11
CA ALA A 80 12.18 4.14 -0.98
C ALA A 80 13.56 4.72 -0.63
N GLU A 81 13.60 5.93 -0.06
CA GLU A 81 14.82 6.55 0.46
C GLU A 81 15.48 5.67 1.53
N ALA A 82 14.72 5.18 2.51
CA ALA A 82 15.23 4.29 3.54
C ALA A 82 15.80 2.97 2.96
N LEU A 83 15.12 2.39 1.96
CA LEU A 83 15.58 1.18 1.29
C LEU A 83 16.89 1.41 0.52
N LEU A 84 17.07 2.57 -0.11
CA LEU A 84 18.32 2.95 -0.78
C LEU A 84 19.45 3.09 0.25
N LEU A 85 19.25 3.89 1.29
CA LEU A 85 20.24 4.10 2.35
C LEU A 85 20.66 2.79 3.03
N ALA A 86 19.71 1.89 3.27
CA ALA A 86 19.97 0.64 3.98
C ALA A 86 20.61 -0.45 3.10
N LYS A 87 20.43 -0.39 1.78
CA LYS A 87 21.19 -1.22 0.83
C LYS A 87 22.65 -0.76 0.71
N GLY A 88 22.95 0.44 1.21
CA GLY A 88 24.18 1.16 0.93
C GLY A 88 24.16 1.60 -0.53
N ASP A 89 24.22 2.91 -0.76
CA ASP A 89 24.97 3.35 -1.94
C ASP A 89 26.39 2.76 -1.87
#